data_AF-A0A4Y8CN23-F1
#
_entry.id   AF-A0A4Y8CN23-F1
#
_cell.length_a   1.000
_cell.length_b   1.000
_cell.length_c   1.000
_cell.angle_alpha   90.00
_cell.angle_beta   90.00
_cell.angle_gamma   90.00
#
_symmetry.space_group_name_H-M   'P 1'
#
loop_
_entity.id
_entity.type
_entity.pdbx_description
1 polymer ?
#
loop_
_entity_poly.entity_id
_entity_poly.type
_entity_poly.pdbx_seq_one_letter_code
_entity_poly.pdbx_strand_id
1 'polypeptide(L)'
;MQNCFSRGIYPNHPNHPISICGEHFDNDNTSVARGGVNISYTILYDTKCSPRQLKPHSQIPYPNVFHLPGEDISPSTDIKPAAISQPLINSIPPDLLPRFDPVFAKYHAHYSAGRLATHQIPIKEFRANPRKYNIVYGRAIAPDVHSITDVQCPVTPSSDGKNSITVRVFEPAPTINEGKPRPVYINFHGGGWVFGGLEMDMEFCKRLVGELGCVVFDVDYRLAPEYQWPIPVDDCIEAFKWIESDEMVQKRNLDRQRFAVGGISAGGMLAAVVSHVCRDEGMLLSFQLLGVPAVDLDGYGADGKLTEEGWNRYPSYREMEFTVPLPVARMEYFAAQFLGEERDRDTYNASFRSPLMVHTLTSE
;
A
#
# COMPACT_ATOMS: atom_id res chain seq x y z
N MET A 1 -35.82 -31.21 18.40
CA MET A 1 -36.18 -30.66 19.74
C MET A 1 -34.98 -29.84 20.19
N GLN A 2 -35.02 -28.52 19.98
CA GLN A 2 -35.25 -27.47 20.99
C GLN A 2 -34.04 -27.29 21.94
N ASN A 3 -33.23 -26.23 21.74
CA ASN A 3 -33.24 -24.93 22.46
C ASN A 3 -32.37 -24.98 23.74
N CYS A 4 -31.66 -23.96 24.24
CA CYS A 4 -31.39 -22.56 23.90
C CYS A 4 -30.21 -22.07 24.78
N PHE A 5 -29.46 -21.07 24.28
CA PHE A 5 -28.75 -19.96 24.95
C PHE A 5 -28.28 -20.06 26.43
N SER A 6 -27.01 -19.69 26.64
CA SER A 6 -26.60 -18.87 27.78
C SER A 6 -25.50 -17.88 27.40
N ARG A 7 -25.82 -16.58 27.50
CA ARG A 7 -24.89 -15.45 27.43
C ARG A 7 -23.98 -15.47 28.67
N GLY A 8 -22.68 -15.34 28.48
CA GLY A 8 -21.70 -15.09 29.53
C GLY A 8 -20.99 -13.77 29.29
N ILE A 9 -21.40 -12.75 30.04
CA ILE A 9 -20.75 -11.45 30.17
C ILE A 9 -19.48 -11.66 31.01
N TYR A 10 -18.32 -11.15 30.57
CA TYR A 10 -17.16 -10.98 31.45
C TYR A 10 -16.64 -9.53 31.41
N PRO A 11 -16.13 -9.03 32.55
CA PRO A 11 -16.12 -7.62 32.88
C PRO A 11 -14.82 -6.91 32.48
N ASN A 12 -14.93 -5.58 32.38
CA ASN A 12 -13.83 -4.64 32.32
C ASN A 12 -12.73 -4.96 33.36
N HIS A 13 -11.48 -5.07 32.90
CA HIS A 13 -10.30 -4.85 33.74
C HIS A 13 -9.43 -3.72 33.15
N PRO A 14 -9.11 -2.68 33.95
CA PRO A 14 -8.27 -1.57 33.52
C PRO A 14 -6.78 -1.84 33.79
N ASN A 15 -5.92 -1.10 33.09
CA ASN A 15 -4.49 -0.87 33.33
C ASN A 15 -3.50 -1.95 32.85
N HIS A 16 -3.01 -1.77 31.63
CA HIS A 16 -1.58 -1.89 31.33
C HIS A 16 -1.14 -0.66 30.53
N PRO A 17 -0.16 0.14 31.00
CA PRO A 17 0.34 1.27 30.24
C PRO A 17 1.16 0.78 29.05
N ILE A 18 0.75 1.19 27.84
CA ILE A 18 1.58 1.09 26.64
C ILE A 18 2.73 2.09 26.83
N SER A 19 3.91 1.58 27.17
CA SER A 19 5.13 2.39 27.26
C SER A 19 5.64 2.64 25.85
N ILE A 20 5.37 3.84 25.31
CA ILE A 20 5.99 4.33 24.09
C ILE A 20 7.28 5.04 24.53
N CYS A 21 8.42 4.37 24.37
CA CYS A 21 9.73 5.01 24.47
C CYS A 21 9.92 5.95 23.27
N GLY A 22 9.53 7.20 23.42
CA GLY A 22 9.96 8.30 22.56
C GLY A 22 11.17 8.97 23.19
N GLU A 23 12.35 8.81 22.59
CA GLU A 23 13.51 9.62 22.92
C GLU A 23 13.20 11.09 22.65
N HIS A 24 13.60 11.94 23.60
CA HIS A 24 13.40 13.38 23.60
C HIS A 24 14.01 14.04 22.35
N PHE A 25 13.17 14.78 21.63
CA PHE A 25 13.62 15.91 20.82
C PHE A 25 13.13 17.18 21.50
N ASP A 26 14.04 17.88 22.16
CA ASP A 26 13.85 19.26 22.58
C ASP A 26 13.62 20.13 21.35
N ASN A 27 12.45 20.76 21.29
CA ASN A 27 12.23 21.96 20.49
C ASN A 27 11.40 22.91 21.36
N ASP A 28 12.11 23.65 22.21
CA ASP A 28 11.60 24.81 22.92
C ASP A 28 11.19 25.89 21.91
N ASN A 29 9.89 25.93 21.62
CA ASN A 29 9.04 27.10 21.36
C ASN A 29 7.93 26.73 20.36
N THR A 30 6.89 26.06 20.82
CA THR A 30 5.53 26.29 20.31
C THR A 30 4.52 25.82 21.35
N SER A 31 3.73 26.76 21.85
CA SER A 31 2.60 26.51 22.75
C SER A 31 1.60 25.54 22.11
N VAL A 32 1.34 24.45 22.82
CA VAL A 32 0.35 23.42 22.47
C VAL A 32 -1.07 24.02 22.51
N ALA A 33 -1.73 24.07 21.35
CA ALA A 33 -3.18 24.30 21.25
C ALA A 33 -3.86 23.03 20.71
N ARG A 34 -4.88 22.59 21.43
CA ARG A 34 -5.70 21.39 21.20
C ARG A 34 -6.64 21.60 20.01
N GLY A 35 -6.82 20.56 19.18
CA GLY A 35 -7.85 20.49 18.13
C GLY A 35 -7.28 20.75 16.73
N GLY A 36 -7.67 19.92 15.76
CA GLY A 36 -7.17 19.96 14.39
C GLY A 36 -7.25 21.36 13.78
N VAL A 37 -6.12 21.86 13.29
CA VAL A 37 -6.00 23.20 12.73
C VAL A 37 -6.54 23.17 11.31
N ASN A 38 -7.72 23.74 11.09
CA ASN A 38 -8.17 24.17 9.77
C ASN A 38 -7.25 25.30 9.29
N ILE A 39 -6.69 25.17 8.09
CA ILE A 39 -5.93 26.25 7.47
C ILE A 39 -6.95 27.23 6.86
N SER A 40 -7.04 28.43 7.43
CA SER A 40 -7.91 29.50 6.94
C SER A 40 -7.09 30.48 6.12
N TYR A 41 -7.45 30.66 4.84
CA TYR A 41 -6.91 31.74 4.01
C TYR A 41 -7.92 32.88 3.96
N THR A 42 -7.45 34.11 4.16
CA THR A 42 -8.23 35.33 3.89
C THR A 42 -7.87 35.84 2.50
N ILE A 43 -8.78 35.70 1.53
CA ILE A 43 -8.61 36.30 0.20
C ILE A 43 -9.33 37.66 0.21
N LEU A 44 -8.58 38.74 0.00
CA LEU A 44 -9.13 40.07 -0.23
C LEU A 44 -9.32 40.25 -1.74
N TYR A 45 -10.56 40.46 -2.19
CA TYR A 45 -10.82 40.88 -3.57
C TYR A 45 -10.82 42.41 -3.63
N ASP A 46 -9.93 42.98 -4.44
CA ASP A 46 -10.03 44.38 -4.86
C ASP A 46 -10.87 44.43 -6.15
N THR A 47 -12.05 45.06 -6.08
CA THR A 47 -12.93 45.23 -7.24
C THR A 47 -12.54 46.43 -8.12
N LYS A 48 -11.34 46.99 -7.99
CA LYS A 48 -10.83 48.07 -8.86
C LYS A 48 -9.78 47.60 -9.86
N CYS A 49 -10.13 46.64 -10.71
CA CYS A 49 -9.41 46.42 -11.98
C CYS A 49 -10.34 46.66 -13.19
N SER A 50 -10.14 47.80 -13.83
CA SER A 50 -10.69 48.15 -15.16
C SER A 50 -10.22 47.14 -16.23
N PRO A 51 -11.04 46.82 -17.25
CA PRO A 51 -10.78 45.72 -18.17
C PRO A 51 -9.65 46.07 -19.15
N ARG A 52 -8.47 45.46 -18.94
CA ARG A 52 -7.48 45.28 -20.01
C ARG A 52 -7.20 43.79 -20.20
N GLN A 53 -7.82 43.27 -21.26
CA GLN A 53 -7.42 42.11 -22.08
C GLN A 53 -6.52 41.06 -21.42
N LEU A 54 -7.14 40.00 -20.89
CA LEU A 54 -6.52 38.69 -20.77
C LEU A 54 -7.24 37.73 -21.73
N LYS A 55 -6.49 37.12 -22.64
CA LYS A 55 -6.95 36.13 -23.61
C LYS A 55 -7.36 34.81 -22.90
N PRO A 56 -8.27 34.01 -23.48
CA PRO A 56 -8.86 32.88 -22.78
C PRO A 56 -8.00 31.62 -22.98
N HIS A 57 -7.55 30.99 -21.90
CA HIS A 57 -7.35 29.53 -21.91
C HIS A 57 -7.65 28.94 -20.52
N SER A 58 -8.67 28.06 -20.53
CA SER A 58 -8.99 26.99 -19.57
C SER A 58 -9.12 27.35 -18.09
N GLN A 59 -10.35 27.56 -17.62
CA GLN A 59 -10.70 27.37 -16.20
C GLN A 59 -12.07 26.70 -16.05
N ILE A 60 -12.00 25.47 -15.53
CA ILE A 60 -12.89 24.76 -14.60
C ILE A 60 -14.14 25.57 -14.16
N PRO A 61 -15.37 25.05 -14.30
CA PRO A 61 -16.57 25.75 -13.84
C PRO A 61 -16.70 25.65 -12.31
N TYR A 62 -16.50 26.75 -11.60
CA TYR A 62 -16.98 26.92 -10.23
C TYR A 62 -18.52 27.05 -10.22
N PRO A 63 -19.21 26.61 -9.15
CA PRO A 63 -20.66 26.47 -9.15
C PRO A 63 -21.37 27.83 -9.25
N ASN A 64 -22.43 27.83 -10.06
CA ASN A 64 -23.33 28.95 -10.33
C ASN A 64 -23.84 29.62 -9.04
N VAL A 65 -23.60 30.92 -8.90
CA VAL A 65 -24.31 31.77 -7.94
C VAL A 65 -25.67 32.11 -8.56
N PHE A 66 -26.73 31.48 -8.08
CA PHE A 66 -28.10 31.87 -8.44
C PHE A 66 -28.51 33.11 -7.64
N HIS A 67 -28.77 34.23 -8.31
CA HIS A 67 -29.44 35.37 -7.70
C HIS A 67 -30.96 35.19 -7.79
N LEU A 68 -31.64 35.25 -6.64
CA LEU A 68 -33.11 35.33 -6.60
C LEU A 68 -33.55 36.77 -6.96
N PRO A 69 -34.69 36.96 -7.64
CA PRO A 69 -35.14 38.29 -8.04
C PRO A 69 -35.66 39.06 -6.82
N GLY A 70 -35.01 40.17 -6.47
CA GLY A 70 -35.51 41.11 -5.46
C GLY A 70 -34.50 41.65 -4.44
N GLU A 71 -33.21 41.29 -4.51
CA GLU A 71 -32.21 41.83 -3.58
C GLU A 71 -31.68 43.20 -4.03
N ASP A 72 -31.67 44.11 -3.06
CA ASP A 72 -31.36 45.53 -3.15
C ASP A 72 -29.87 45.74 -3.51
N ILE A 73 -29.58 46.41 -4.64
CA ILE A 73 -28.23 46.58 -5.20
C ILE A 73 -27.55 47.84 -4.61
N SER A 74 -27.60 48.00 -3.29
CA SER A 74 -26.81 49.03 -2.62
C SER A 74 -25.42 48.47 -2.27
N PRO A 75 -24.33 49.23 -2.48
CA PRO A 75 -22.98 48.74 -2.21
C PRO A 75 -22.78 48.65 -0.69
N SER A 76 -23.08 47.48 -0.14
CA SER A 76 -22.68 47.11 1.21
C SER A 76 -21.15 47.14 1.29
N THR A 77 -20.61 48.02 2.14
CA THR A 77 -19.19 48.05 2.50
C THR A 77 -18.81 46.93 3.48
N ASP A 78 -19.75 46.08 3.88
CA ASP A 78 -19.47 44.92 4.74
C ASP A 78 -18.94 43.74 3.90
N ILE A 79 -17.68 43.85 3.47
CA ILE A 79 -16.91 42.67 3.05
C ILE A 79 -16.65 41.85 4.32
N LYS A 80 -17.53 40.89 4.62
CA LYS A 80 -17.20 39.87 5.62
C LYS A 80 -16.17 38.94 4.99
N PRO A 81 -14.96 38.79 5.57
CA PRO A 81 -14.01 37.82 5.07
C PRO A 81 -14.67 36.44 5.12
N ALA A 82 -14.89 35.83 3.96
CA ALA A 82 -15.29 34.45 3.88
C ALA A 82 -14.09 33.61 4.33
N ALA A 83 -14.14 33.07 5.54
CA ALA A 83 -13.18 32.08 5.98
C ALA A 83 -13.41 30.80 5.17
N ILE A 84 -12.64 30.62 4.10
CA ILE A 84 -12.62 29.36 3.37
C ILE A 84 -11.71 28.42 4.17
N SER A 85 -12.33 27.59 5.01
CA SER A 85 -11.67 26.48 5.67
C SER A 85 -11.64 25.31 4.70
N GLN A 86 -10.50 25.09 4.03
CA GLN A 86 -10.31 23.85 3.28
C GLN A 86 -9.89 22.74 4.25
N PRO A 87 -10.43 21.52 4.11
CA PRO A 87 -9.94 20.39 4.87
C PRO A 87 -8.45 20.19 4.57
N LEU A 88 -7.70 19.68 5.55
CA LEU A 88 -6.30 19.35 5.36
C LEU A 88 -6.13 18.40 4.16
N ILE A 89 -5.03 18.51 3.42
CA ILE A 89 -4.73 17.57 2.33
C ILE A 89 -4.80 16.13 2.84
N ASN A 90 -5.32 15.21 2.02
CA ASN A 90 -5.54 13.80 2.38
C ASN A 90 -6.45 13.61 3.61
N SER A 91 -7.38 14.53 3.88
CA SER A 91 -8.51 14.27 4.79
C SER A 91 -9.47 13.24 4.19
N ILE A 92 -10.15 12.47 5.03
CA ILE A 92 -11.23 11.57 4.59
C ILE A 92 -12.35 12.43 3.98
N PRO A 93 -12.81 12.15 2.75
CA PRO A 93 -13.94 12.87 2.16
C PRO A 93 -15.20 12.77 3.04
N PRO A 94 -15.96 13.85 3.24
CA PRO A 94 -17.13 13.84 4.15
C PRO A 94 -18.17 12.77 3.81
N ASP A 95 -18.35 12.46 2.54
CA ASP A 95 -19.25 11.43 2.01
C ASP A 95 -18.74 10.00 2.29
N LEU A 96 -17.41 9.81 2.36
CA LEU A 96 -16.80 8.53 2.71
C LEU A 96 -16.64 8.32 4.21
N LEU A 97 -16.61 9.39 5.01
CA LEU A 97 -16.37 9.32 6.46
C LEU A 97 -17.26 8.32 7.20
N PRO A 98 -18.58 8.21 6.94
CA PRO A 98 -19.45 7.23 7.62
C PRO A 98 -19.10 5.76 7.33
N ARG A 99 -18.26 5.50 6.32
CA ARG A 99 -17.86 4.16 5.90
C ARG A 99 -16.59 3.65 6.58
N PHE A 100 -15.84 4.54 7.23
CA PHE A 100 -14.63 4.17 7.96
C PHE A 100 -14.98 3.74 9.38
N ASP A 101 -14.18 2.79 9.90
CA ASP A 101 -14.19 2.50 11.33
C ASP A 101 -13.89 3.80 12.11
N PRO A 102 -14.69 4.14 13.14
CA PRO A 102 -14.51 5.41 13.88
C PRO A 102 -13.14 5.55 14.54
N VAL A 103 -12.50 4.45 14.95
CA VAL A 103 -11.15 4.45 15.52
C VAL A 103 -10.13 4.80 14.43
N PHE A 104 -10.25 4.18 13.26
CA PHE A 104 -9.41 4.53 12.11
C PHE A 104 -9.61 5.98 11.69
N ALA A 105 -10.86 6.44 11.55
CA ALA A 105 -11.15 7.81 11.12
C ALA A 105 -10.54 8.86 12.05
N LYS A 106 -10.67 8.66 13.37
CA LYS A 106 -10.04 9.51 14.39
C LYS A 106 -8.52 9.47 14.31
N TYR A 107 -7.95 8.29 14.13
CA TYR A 107 -6.51 8.10 14.02
C TYR A 107 -5.95 8.80 12.76
N HIS A 108 -6.58 8.58 11.60
CA HIS A 108 -6.20 9.20 10.33
C HIS A 108 -6.28 10.72 10.41
N ALA A 109 -7.38 11.26 10.94
CA ALA A 109 -7.55 12.70 11.11
C ALA A 109 -6.46 13.34 11.99
N HIS A 110 -5.94 12.60 12.97
CA HIS A 110 -4.93 13.11 13.90
C HIS A 110 -3.49 12.96 13.38
N TYR A 111 -3.15 11.82 12.77
CA TYR A 111 -1.75 11.47 12.43
C TYR A 111 -1.41 11.50 10.94
N SER A 112 -2.41 11.50 10.06
CA SER A 112 -2.22 11.32 8.61
C SER A 112 -2.79 12.46 7.77
N ALA A 113 -3.95 13.03 8.15
CA ALA A 113 -4.49 14.21 7.48
C ALA A 113 -3.49 15.39 7.59
N GLY A 114 -3.29 16.11 6.50
CA GLY A 114 -2.30 17.18 6.37
C GLY A 114 -0.91 16.71 5.94
N ARG A 115 -0.64 15.40 5.89
CA ARG A 115 0.64 14.86 5.41
C ARG A 115 0.55 14.50 3.95
N LEU A 116 1.64 14.70 3.21
CA LEU A 116 1.74 14.27 1.81
C LEU A 116 1.75 12.73 1.71
N ALA A 117 1.06 12.24 0.68
CA ALA A 117 1.03 10.85 0.28
C ALA A 117 2.19 10.53 -0.69
N THR A 118 2.50 9.25 -0.87
CA THR A 118 3.62 8.76 -1.69
C THR A 118 3.62 9.29 -3.13
N HIS A 119 2.44 9.39 -3.76
CA HIS A 119 2.30 9.92 -5.13
C HIS A 119 2.45 11.46 -5.21
N GLN A 120 2.55 12.14 -4.07
CA GLN A 120 2.71 13.60 -3.95
C GLN A 120 4.16 13.95 -3.56
N ILE A 121 5.05 12.97 -3.46
CA ILE A 121 6.45 13.13 -3.02
C ILE A 121 7.36 12.53 -4.09
N PRO A 122 8.46 13.21 -4.47
CA PRO A 122 9.44 12.62 -5.37
C PRO A 122 9.98 11.28 -4.82
N ILE A 123 10.09 10.25 -5.68
CA ILE A 123 10.52 8.88 -5.28
C ILE A 123 11.84 8.92 -4.52
N LYS A 124 12.83 9.65 -5.07
CA LYS A 124 14.15 9.81 -4.47
C LYS A 124 14.09 10.42 -3.06
N GLU A 125 13.21 11.40 -2.85
CA GLU A 125 13.04 12.05 -1.55
C GLU A 125 12.37 11.09 -0.55
N PHE A 126 11.35 10.35 -0.99
CA PHE A 126 10.70 9.35 -0.17
C PHE A 126 11.68 8.26 0.26
N ARG A 127 12.43 7.69 -0.70
CA ARG A 127 13.39 6.60 -0.44
C ARG A 127 14.57 7.03 0.42
N ALA A 128 14.98 8.29 0.37
CA ALA A 128 16.01 8.83 1.25
C ALA A 128 15.57 8.93 2.71
N ASN A 129 14.26 9.09 2.97
CA ASN A 129 13.73 9.10 4.34
C ASN A 129 12.31 8.50 4.41
N PRO A 130 12.16 7.17 4.32
CA PRO A 130 10.85 6.53 4.28
C PRO A 130 10.05 6.79 5.56
N ARG A 131 10.72 6.84 6.73
CA ARG A 131 10.07 7.08 8.04
C ARG A 131 9.35 8.44 8.11
N LYS A 132 9.86 9.46 7.42
CA LYS A 132 9.23 10.79 7.35
C LYS A 132 7.87 10.76 6.63
N TYR A 133 7.73 9.91 5.62
CA TYR A 133 6.60 9.93 4.68
C TYR A 133 5.69 8.71 4.73
N ASN A 134 6.13 7.62 5.37
CA ASN A 134 5.32 6.44 5.57
C ASN A 134 4.03 6.81 6.31
N ILE A 135 2.92 6.33 5.78
CA ILE A 135 1.65 6.38 6.48
C ILE A 135 1.80 5.50 7.72
N VAL A 136 1.49 6.10 8.86
CA VAL A 136 1.54 5.38 10.12
C VAL A 136 0.27 4.54 10.17
N TYR A 137 0.42 3.23 10.04
CA TYR A 137 -0.60 2.29 10.48
C TYR A 137 -0.24 1.86 11.90
N GLY A 138 -1.25 1.62 12.75
CA GLY A 138 -1.00 0.95 14.02
C GLY A 138 -0.36 -0.41 13.75
N ARG A 139 0.85 -0.63 14.27
CA ARG A 139 1.56 -1.91 14.16
C ARG A 139 1.58 -2.57 15.54
N ALA A 140 1.17 -3.83 15.61
CA ALA A 140 1.41 -4.64 16.79
C ALA A 140 2.86 -5.12 16.75
N ILE A 141 3.64 -4.78 17.77
CA ILE A 141 5.03 -5.23 17.91
C ILE A 141 5.01 -6.72 18.27
N ALA A 142 5.76 -7.52 17.53
CA ALA A 142 5.99 -8.93 17.82
C ALA A 142 7.27 -9.11 18.62
N PRO A 143 7.35 -10.11 19.52
CA PRO A 143 8.62 -10.48 20.14
C PRO A 143 9.69 -10.83 19.10
N ASP A 144 10.96 -10.69 19.48
CA ASP A 144 12.05 -11.16 18.64
C ASP A 144 12.03 -12.69 18.48
N VAL A 145 12.56 -13.14 17.35
CA VAL A 145 12.67 -14.56 16.98
C VAL A 145 14.09 -15.07 17.22
N HIS A 146 14.33 -16.35 17.00
CA HIS A 146 15.64 -16.95 17.28
C HIS A 146 16.76 -16.36 16.43
N SER A 147 16.53 -16.20 15.12
CA SER A 147 17.49 -15.57 14.21
C SER A 147 16.78 -14.75 13.13
N ILE A 148 17.42 -13.64 12.76
CA ILE A 148 17.08 -12.83 11.60
C ILE A 148 18.37 -12.63 10.82
N THR A 149 18.44 -13.12 9.58
CA THR A 149 19.65 -13.07 8.76
C THR A 149 19.32 -12.68 7.33
N ASP A 150 20.23 -11.95 6.68
CA ASP A 150 20.07 -11.59 5.27
C ASP A 150 20.91 -12.54 4.42
N VAL A 151 20.30 -13.08 3.36
CA VAL A 151 20.95 -13.94 2.35
C VAL A 151 20.75 -13.38 0.96
N GLN A 152 21.66 -13.71 0.04
CA GLN A 152 21.57 -13.27 -1.35
C GLN A 152 20.93 -14.35 -2.21
N CYS A 153 19.81 -14.00 -2.85
CA CYS A 153 19.14 -14.83 -3.84
C CYS A 153 19.64 -14.40 -5.23
N PRO A 154 20.20 -15.31 -6.05
CA PRO A 154 20.52 -14.99 -7.44
C PRO A 154 19.23 -14.71 -8.22
N VAL A 155 19.29 -13.72 -9.11
CA VAL A 155 18.20 -13.35 -10.04
C VAL A 155 18.77 -13.05 -11.42
N THR A 156 17.92 -13.03 -12.43
CA THR A 156 18.31 -12.64 -13.79
C THR A 156 18.93 -11.24 -13.78
N PRO A 157 20.13 -11.05 -14.37
CA PRO A 157 20.79 -9.76 -14.40
C PRO A 157 19.94 -8.65 -15.04
N SER A 158 19.82 -7.51 -14.38
CA SER A 158 19.26 -6.29 -14.98
C SER A 158 20.28 -5.55 -15.84
N SER A 159 19.82 -4.53 -16.56
CA SER A 159 20.64 -3.70 -17.45
C SER A 159 21.81 -2.99 -16.77
N ASP A 160 21.71 -2.74 -15.45
CA ASP A 160 22.77 -2.19 -14.61
C ASP A 160 23.73 -3.24 -14.03
N GLY A 161 23.55 -4.52 -14.40
CA GLY A 161 24.39 -5.64 -13.97
C GLY A 161 24.01 -6.25 -12.62
N LYS A 162 23.01 -5.74 -11.91
CA LYS A 162 22.54 -6.34 -10.65
C LYS A 162 21.91 -7.72 -10.93
N ASN A 163 22.41 -8.76 -10.27
CA ASN A 163 22.05 -10.16 -10.49
C ASN A 163 21.73 -10.92 -9.19
N SER A 164 21.50 -10.20 -8.10
CA SER A 164 21.02 -10.76 -6.85
C SER A 164 20.08 -9.79 -6.14
N ILE A 165 19.16 -10.35 -5.34
CA ILE A 165 18.32 -9.62 -4.39
C ILE A 165 18.57 -10.13 -2.98
N THR A 166 18.30 -9.29 -1.99
CA THR A 166 18.37 -9.70 -0.59
C THR A 166 17.08 -10.42 -0.21
N VAL A 167 17.22 -11.50 0.55
CA VAL A 167 16.09 -12.17 1.22
C VAL A 167 16.40 -12.20 2.71
N ARG A 168 15.51 -11.64 3.53
CA ARG A 168 15.63 -11.70 4.99
C ARG A 168 14.94 -12.95 5.51
N VAL A 169 15.69 -13.77 6.22
CA VAL A 169 15.24 -15.04 6.78
C VAL A 169 15.01 -14.88 8.27
N PHE A 170 13.80 -15.19 8.72
CA PHE A 170 13.42 -15.25 10.12
C PHE A 170 13.24 -16.73 10.50
N GLU A 171 13.95 -17.19 11.53
CA GLU A 171 13.87 -18.59 11.95
C GLU A 171 13.36 -18.74 13.39
N PRO A 172 12.57 -19.79 13.67
CA PRO A 172 12.20 -20.17 15.02
C PRO A 172 13.37 -20.83 15.72
N ALA A 173 13.29 -20.99 17.05
CA ALA A 173 14.29 -21.72 17.80
C ALA A 173 14.46 -23.16 17.27
N PRO A 174 15.66 -23.76 17.28
CA PRO A 174 15.89 -25.11 16.76
C PRO A 174 15.05 -26.21 17.46
N THR A 175 14.62 -25.95 18.70
CA THR A 175 13.72 -26.82 19.46
C THR A 175 12.30 -26.85 18.90
N ILE A 176 11.89 -25.83 18.14
CA ILE A 176 10.63 -25.79 17.42
C ILE A 176 10.79 -26.60 16.13
N ASN A 177 9.98 -27.66 15.99
CA ASN A 177 10.10 -28.69 14.94
C ASN A 177 11.40 -29.53 15.02
N GLU A 178 11.92 -29.79 16.22
CA GLU A 178 13.15 -30.58 16.40
C GLU A 178 13.11 -31.90 15.59
N GLY A 179 14.11 -32.09 14.72
CA GLY A 179 14.26 -33.27 13.86
C GLY A 179 13.25 -33.39 12.71
N LYS A 180 12.33 -32.43 12.54
CA LYS A 180 11.29 -32.45 11.50
C LYS A 180 11.50 -31.33 10.48
N PRO A 181 11.19 -31.56 9.19
CA PRO A 181 11.16 -30.48 8.21
C PRO A 181 10.28 -29.31 8.66
N ARG A 182 10.72 -28.08 8.37
CA ARG A 182 10.12 -26.83 8.85
C ARG A 182 9.20 -26.22 7.78
N PRO A 183 7.95 -25.82 8.13
CA PRO A 183 7.07 -25.15 7.19
C PRO A 183 7.65 -23.80 6.77
N VAL A 184 7.28 -23.34 5.57
CA VAL A 184 7.88 -22.17 4.92
C VAL A 184 6.80 -21.15 4.58
N TYR A 185 7.09 -19.88 4.85
CA TYR A 185 6.30 -18.76 4.35
C TYR A 185 7.21 -17.77 3.62
N ILE A 186 6.87 -17.43 2.38
CA ILE A 186 7.60 -16.46 1.57
C ILE A 186 6.75 -15.19 1.48
N ASN A 187 7.26 -14.10 2.07
CA ASN A 187 6.61 -12.80 2.10
C ASN A 187 7.09 -11.92 0.95
N PHE A 188 6.15 -11.26 0.30
CA PHE A 188 6.38 -10.17 -0.64
C PHE A 188 5.75 -8.90 -0.07
N HIS A 189 6.55 -7.87 0.15
CA HIS A 189 6.06 -6.65 0.79
C HIS A 189 5.11 -5.85 -0.12
N GLY A 190 4.31 -4.97 0.49
CA GLY A 190 3.49 -4.00 -0.25
C GLY A 190 4.27 -2.78 -0.73
N GLY A 191 3.56 -1.76 -1.23
CA GLY A 191 4.16 -0.47 -1.59
C GLY A 191 4.05 -0.08 -3.07
N GLY A 192 3.10 -0.69 -3.79
CA GLY A 192 2.79 -0.32 -5.18
C GLY A 192 3.97 -0.54 -6.13
N TRP A 193 4.80 -1.55 -5.86
CA TRP A 193 6.01 -1.90 -6.62
C TRP A 193 7.10 -0.81 -6.70
N VAL A 194 6.89 0.33 -6.04
CA VAL A 194 7.77 1.51 -6.09
C VAL A 194 8.41 1.80 -4.73
N PHE A 195 7.69 1.53 -3.65
CA PHE A 195 8.18 1.68 -2.28
C PHE A 195 8.07 0.35 -1.53
N GLY A 196 8.61 0.33 -0.30
CA GLY A 196 8.63 -0.85 0.55
C GLY A 196 10.05 -1.24 0.93
N GLY A 197 10.24 -2.51 1.24
CA GLY A 197 11.49 -3.11 1.69
C GLY A 197 11.31 -3.91 2.98
N LEU A 198 12.39 -4.54 3.42
CA LEU A 198 12.45 -5.53 4.52
C LEU A 198 12.02 -5.02 5.92
N GLU A 199 11.86 -3.71 6.08
CA GLU A 199 11.38 -3.08 7.33
C GLU A 199 9.84 -2.94 7.36
N MET A 200 9.17 -3.12 6.23
CA MET A 200 7.74 -2.86 6.09
C MET A 200 6.92 -3.91 6.85
N ASP A 201 7.24 -5.19 6.64
CA ASP A 201 6.49 -6.33 7.15
C ASP A 201 7.24 -7.08 8.27
N MET A 202 8.36 -6.54 8.77
CA MET A 202 9.21 -7.19 9.78
C MET A 202 8.42 -7.73 10.99
N GLU A 203 7.51 -6.93 11.55
CA GLU A 203 6.70 -7.33 12.71
C GLU A 203 5.70 -8.46 12.36
N PHE A 204 5.20 -8.47 11.14
CA PHE A 204 4.33 -9.54 10.64
C PHE A 204 5.12 -10.83 10.43
N CYS A 205 6.32 -10.75 9.83
CA CYS A 205 7.23 -11.89 9.67
C CYS A 205 7.63 -12.50 11.02
N LYS A 206 8.01 -11.67 12.01
CA LYS A 206 8.29 -12.13 13.38
C LYS A 206 7.10 -12.85 14.00
N ARG A 207 5.89 -12.30 13.84
CA ARG A 207 4.66 -12.92 14.36
C ARG A 207 4.40 -14.28 13.74
N LEU A 208 4.54 -14.43 12.42
CA LEU A 208 4.36 -15.71 11.74
C LEU A 208 5.34 -16.78 12.25
N VAL A 209 6.60 -16.42 12.46
CA VAL A 209 7.59 -17.33 13.05
C VAL A 209 7.19 -17.72 14.48
N GLY A 210 6.83 -16.74 15.31
CA GLY A 210 6.49 -16.97 16.72
C GLY A 210 5.21 -17.79 16.93
N GLU A 211 4.18 -17.56 16.11
CA GLU A 211 2.87 -18.22 16.24
C GLU A 211 2.80 -19.56 15.51
N LEU A 212 3.50 -19.71 14.38
CA LEU A 212 3.40 -20.90 13.51
C LEU A 212 4.64 -21.80 13.55
N GLY A 213 5.75 -21.33 14.10
CA GLY A 213 7.01 -22.09 14.09
C GLY A 213 7.54 -22.36 12.68
N CYS A 214 7.23 -21.48 11.72
CA CYS A 214 7.69 -21.59 10.34
C CYS A 214 8.99 -20.80 10.10
N VAL A 215 9.70 -21.09 9.02
CA VAL A 215 10.77 -20.24 8.50
C VAL A 215 10.13 -19.22 7.56
N VAL A 216 10.34 -17.93 7.81
CA VAL A 216 9.85 -16.85 6.95
C VAL A 216 10.99 -16.32 6.09
N PHE A 217 10.75 -16.17 4.79
CA PHE A 217 11.63 -15.52 3.83
C PHE A 217 10.95 -14.25 3.33
N ASP A 218 11.46 -13.07 3.70
CA ASP A 218 10.96 -11.78 3.23
C ASP A 218 11.83 -11.28 2.07
N VAL A 219 11.23 -11.06 0.91
CA VAL A 219 11.94 -10.86 -0.36
C VAL A 219 12.04 -9.36 -0.69
N ASP A 220 13.26 -8.86 -0.84
CA ASP A 220 13.56 -7.47 -1.22
C ASP A 220 13.64 -7.35 -2.76
N TYR A 221 12.51 -7.60 -3.42
CA TYR A 221 12.42 -7.58 -4.88
C TYR A 221 12.73 -6.17 -5.45
N ARG A 222 13.29 -6.13 -6.66
CA ARG A 222 13.65 -4.87 -7.32
C ARG A 222 12.41 -4.00 -7.58
N LEU A 223 12.55 -2.69 -7.43
CA LEU A 223 11.43 -1.74 -7.46
C LEU A 223 11.46 -0.84 -8.70
N ALA A 224 10.27 -0.50 -9.17
CA ALA A 224 10.05 0.52 -10.18
C ALA A 224 10.34 1.93 -9.62
N PRO A 225 10.68 2.92 -10.45
CA PRO A 225 10.80 2.87 -11.92
C PRO A 225 12.14 2.33 -12.43
N GLU A 226 13.13 2.11 -11.58
CA GLU A 226 14.44 1.58 -12.01
C GLU A 226 14.33 0.18 -12.59
N TYR A 227 13.41 -0.61 -12.03
CA TYR A 227 13.10 -1.96 -12.49
C TYR A 227 11.59 -2.09 -12.68
N GLN A 228 11.13 -1.74 -13.88
CA GLN A 228 9.72 -1.84 -14.25
C GLN A 228 9.32 -3.30 -14.49
N TRP A 229 8.02 -3.52 -14.63
CA TRP A 229 7.45 -4.76 -15.15
C TRP A 229 8.27 -5.29 -16.34
N PRO A 230 8.62 -6.59 -16.40
CA PRO A 230 8.26 -7.68 -15.47
C PRO A 230 9.24 -7.91 -14.31
N ILE A 231 10.31 -7.12 -14.17
CA ILE A 231 11.44 -7.43 -13.27
C ILE A 231 11.02 -7.73 -11.81
N PRO A 232 10.14 -6.94 -11.15
CA PRO A 232 9.72 -7.23 -9.77
C PRO A 232 9.01 -8.58 -9.62
N VAL A 233 8.36 -9.05 -10.68
CA VAL A 233 7.63 -10.33 -10.71
C VAL A 233 8.60 -11.48 -10.94
N ASP A 234 9.50 -11.33 -11.90
CA ASP A 234 10.56 -12.31 -12.16
C ASP A 234 11.40 -12.54 -10.90
N ASP A 235 11.76 -11.47 -10.17
CA ASP A 235 12.46 -11.56 -8.89
C ASP A 235 11.74 -12.43 -7.86
N CYS A 236 10.40 -12.31 -7.75
CA CYS A 236 9.61 -13.08 -6.79
C CYS A 236 9.49 -14.56 -7.22
N ILE A 237 9.38 -14.83 -8.52
CA ILE A 237 9.35 -16.19 -9.07
C ILE A 237 10.71 -16.88 -8.87
N GLU A 238 11.79 -16.18 -9.19
CA GLU A 238 13.16 -16.66 -9.00
C GLU A 238 13.48 -16.87 -7.52
N ALA A 239 13.02 -15.98 -6.63
CA ALA A 239 13.14 -16.16 -5.18
C ALA A 239 12.40 -17.42 -4.70
N PHE A 240 11.16 -17.65 -5.17
CA PHE A 240 10.42 -18.86 -4.84
C PHE A 240 11.18 -20.12 -5.25
N LYS A 241 11.61 -20.20 -6.51
CA LYS A 241 12.36 -21.33 -7.06
C LYS A 241 13.68 -21.55 -6.33
N TRP A 242 14.39 -20.47 -6.00
CA TRP A 242 15.62 -20.54 -5.24
C TRP A 242 15.39 -21.08 -3.81
N ILE A 243 14.35 -20.63 -3.12
CA ILE A 243 14.01 -21.10 -1.76
C ILE A 243 13.56 -22.58 -1.76
N GLU A 244 12.85 -23.01 -2.80
CA GLU A 244 12.38 -24.40 -2.95
C GLU A 244 13.48 -25.38 -3.45
N SER A 245 14.63 -24.85 -3.90
CA SER A 245 15.76 -25.63 -4.39
C SER A 245 16.28 -26.65 -3.38
N ASP A 246 16.89 -27.74 -3.86
CA ASP A 246 17.48 -28.78 -3.01
C ASP A 246 18.50 -28.21 -2.02
N GLU A 247 19.30 -27.22 -2.45
CA GLU A 247 20.27 -26.55 -1.59
C GLU A 247 19.58 -25.90 -0.39
N MET A 248 18.57 -25.06 -0.65
CA MET A 248 17.88 -24.32 0.41
C MET A 248 17.05 -25.22 1.31
N VAL A 249 16.37 -26.21 0.72
CA VAL A 249 15.60 -27.23 1.45
C VAL A 249 16.50 -28.02 2.40
N GLN A 250 17.67 -28.48 1.95
CA GLN A 250 18.59 -29.24 2.80
C GLN A 250 19.25 -28.35 3.85
N LYS A 251 19.79 -27.19 3.44
CA LYS A 251 20.51 -26.25 4.31
C LYS A 251 19.66 -25.75 5.47
N ARG A 252 18.35 -25.65 5.29
CA ARG A 252 17.40 -25.14 6.29
C ARG A 252 16.38 -26.17 6.73
N ASN A 253 16.52 -27.44 6.35
CA ASN A 253 15.57 -28.50 6.69
C ASN A 253 14.12 -28.06 6.42
N LEU A 254 13.84 -27.56 5.21
CA LEU A 254 12.53 -27.01 4.83
C LEU A 254 11.57 -28.14 4.40
N ASP A 255 10.28 -27.95 4.65
CA ASP A 255 9.24 -28.89 4.26
C ASP A 255 8.57 -28.46 2.95
N ARG A 256 8.93 -29.09 1.83
CA ARG A 256 8.34 -28.84 0.50
C ARG A 256 6.82 -28.99 0.46
N GLN A 257 6.23 -29.82 1.32
CA GLN A 257 4.77 -30.00 1.36
C GLN A 257 4.04 -28.91 2.15
N ARG A 258 4.78 -27.94 2.73
CA ARG A 258 4.22 -26.85 3.54
C ARG A 258 4.86 -25.51 3.17
N PHE A 259 4.95 -25.24 1.87
CA PHE A 259 5.29 -23.92 1.35
C PHE A 259 4.04 -23.05 1.25
N ALA A 260 4.16 -21.82 1.71
CA ALA A 260 3.16 -20.79 1.58
C ALA A 260 3.80 -19.51 1.02
N VAL A 261 3.02 -18.74 0.27
CA VAL A 261 3.39 -17.39 -0.19
C VAL A 261 2.37 -16.37 0.32
N GLY A 262 2.77 -15.12 0.42
CA GLY A 262 1.80 -14.07 0.70
C GLY A 262 2.36 -12.67 0.71
N GLY A 263 1.45 -11.72 0.87
CA GLY A 263 1.78 -10.31 0.88
C GLY A 263 0.53 -9.43 0.86
N ILE A 264 0.74 -8.13 0.98
CA ILE A 264 -0.34 -7.12 0.98
C ILE A 264 -0.25 -6.21 -0.26
N SER A 265 -1.39 -5.87 -0.85
CA SER A 265 -1.49 -4.95 -1.99
C SER A 265 -0.65 -5.43 -3.19
N ALA A 266 0.43 -4.73 -3.53
CA ALA A 266 1.41 -5.15 -4.54
C ALA A 266 2.03 -6.53 -4.21
N GLY A 267 2.38 -6.78 -2.95
CA GLY A 267 2.89 -8.08 -2.51
C GLY A 267 1.86 -9.20 -2.62
N GLY A 268 0.59 -8.89 -2.39
CA GLY A 268 -0.51 -9.84 -2.61
C GLY A 268 -0.71 -10.18 -4.09
N MET A 269 -0.49 -9.21 -4.98
CA MET A 269 -0.46 -9.47 -6.43
C MET A 269 0.70 -10.42 -6.78
N LEU A 270 1.91 -10.14 -6.31
CA LEU A 270 3.10 -10.96 -6.54
C LEU A 270 2.89 -12.41 -6.03
N ALA A 271 2.32 -12.57 -4.84
CA ALA A 271 1.97 -13.87 -4.28
C ALA A 271 0.96 -14.64 -5.16
N ALA A 272 -0.05 -13.95 -5.70
CA ALA A 272 -1.02 -14.57 -6.59
C ALA A 272 -0.38 -15.03 -7.91
N VAL A 273 0.54 -14.24 -8.46
CA VAL A 273 1.29 -14.58 -9.68
C VAL A 273 2.18 -15.79 -9.46
N VAL A 274 2.98 -15.80 -8.38
CA VAL A 274 3.80 -16.96 -8.00
C VAL A 274 2.94 -18.20 -7.80
N SER A 275 1.72 -18.06 -7.26
CA SER A 275 0.79 -19.17 -7.10
C SER A 275 0.35 -19.78 -8.45
N HIS A 276 0.11 -18.95 -9.47
CA HIS A 276 -0.18 -19.43 -10.82
C HIS A 276 1.03 -20.13 -11.44
N VAL A 277 2.23 -19.57 -11.28
CA VAL A 277 3.48 -20.22 -11.76
C VAL A 277 3.67 -21.57 -11.11
N CYS A 278 3.44 -21.69 -9.79
CA CYS A 278 3.53 -22.97 -9.09
C CYS A 278 2.57 -24.01 -9.68
N ARG A 279 1.31 -23.61 -9.95
CA ARG A 279 0.33 -24.49 -10.60
C ARG A 279 0.82 -24.95 -11.99
N ASP A 280 1.27 -24.00 -12.81
CA ASP A 280 1.61 -24.25 -14.22
C ASP A 280 2.89 -25.08 -14.37
N GLU A 281 3.85 -24.92 -13.45
CA GLU A 281 5.10 -25.69 -13.42
C GLU A 281 5.03 -26.95 -12.55
N GLY A 282 3.89 -27.24 -11.91
CA GLY A 282 3.71 -28.41 -11.04
C GLY A 282 4.48 -28.35 -9.72
N MET A 283 4.86 -27.15 -9.26
CA MET A 283 5.53 -26.93 -7.98
C MET A 283 4.52 -27.01 -6.82
N LEU A 284 4.99 -27.45 -5.65
CA LEU A 284 4.11 -27.59 -4.47
C LEU A 284 3.93 -26.24 -3.77
N LEU A 285 2.69 -25.78 -3.71
CA LEU A 285 2.29 -24.62 -2.91
C LEU A 285 1.03 -24.97 -2.12
N SER A 286 1.11 -24.88 -0.79
CA SER A 286 0.06 -25.33 0.12
C SER A 286 -0.92 -24.23 0.49
N PHE A 287 -0.47 -22.97 0.45
CA PHE A 287 -1.26 -21.84 0.92
C PHE A 287 -0.81 -20.54 0.25
N GLN A 288 -1.77 -19.64 0.03
CA GLN A 288 -1.51 -18.27 -0.42
C GLN A 288 -2.28 -17.27 0.45
N LEU A 289 -1.58 -16.28 1.00
CA LEU A 289 -2.18 -15.19 1.77
C LEU A 289 -2.22 -13.91 0.94
N LEU A 290 -3.39 -13.58 0.40
CA LEU A 290 -3.57 -12.40 -0.45
C LEU A 290 -4.26 -11.27 0.31
N GLY A 291 -3.49 -10.36 0.90
CA GLY A 291 -4.04 -9.19 1.59
C GLY A 291 -4.36 -8.07 0.60
N VAL A 292 -5.65 -7.73 0.40
CA VAL A 292 -6.11 -6.65 -0.51
C VAL A 292 -5.32 -6.56 -1.84
N PRO A 293 -5.15 -7.68 -2.57
CA PRO A 293 -4.23 -7.76 -3.70
C PRO A 293 -4.69 -6.91 -4.90
N ALA A 294 -3.74 -6.33 -5.64
CA ALA A 294 -4.03 -5.75 -6.94
C ALA A 294 -4.09 -6.86 -8.01
N VAL A 295 -5.28 -7.30 -8.41
CA VAL A 295 -5.43 -8.52 -9.21
C VAL A 295 -5.82 -8.32 -10.67
N ASP A 296 -6.02 -7.06 -11.07
CA ASP A 296 -6.33 -6.67 -12.45
C ASP A 296 -5.64 -5.34 -12.76
N LEU A 297 -4.59 -5.40 -13.58
CA LEU A 297 -3.89 -4.25 -14.14
C LEU A 297 -4.26 -4.00 -15.61
N ASP A 298 -5.17 -4.78 -16.20
CA ASP A 298 -5.67 -4.59 -17.56
C ASP A 298 -6.61 -3.38 -17.66
N GLY A 299 -7.17 -2.94 -16.54
CA GLY A 299 -7.91 -1.67 -16.44
C GLY A 299 -7.05 -0.41 -16.62
N TYR A 300 -5.71 -0.52 -16.64
CA TYR A 300 -4.78 0.60 -16.76
C TYR A 300 -4.16 0.71 -18.16
N GLY A 301 -4.12 1.92 -18.69
CA GLY A 301 -3.52 2.28 -19.98
C GLY A 301 -1.99 2.30 -19.96
N ALA A 302 -1.42 2.66 -21.12
CA ALA A 302 0.03 2.77 -21.34
C ALA A 302 0.72 3.81 -20.43
N ASP A 303 -0.03 4.84 -20.04
CA ASP A 303 0.39 5.91 -19.13
C ASP A 303 0.11 5.58 -17.65
N GLY A 304 -0.41 4.38 -17.36
CA GLY A 304 -0.81 3.97 -16.02
C GLY A 304 -2.10 4.63 -15.53
N LYS A 305 -2.86 5.32 -16.39
CA LYS A 305 -4.20 5.84 -16.06
C LYS A 305 -5.26 4.78 -16.22
N LEU A 306 -6.32 4.84 -15.41
CA LEU A 306 -7.47 3.96 -15.64
C LEU A 306 -8.10 4.31 -17.00
N THR A 307 -8.29 3.30 -17.83
CA THR A 307 -9.04 3.45 -19.09
C THR A 307 -10.53 3.61 -18.80
N GLU A 308 -11.32 4.03 -19.79
CA GLU A 308 -12.78 4.02 -19.66
C GLU A 308 -13.30 2.63 -19.27
N GLU A 309 -12.73 1.57 -19.85
CA GLU A 309 -13.06 0.20 -19.47
C GLU A 309 -12.66 -0.10 -18.01
N GLY A 310 -11.45 0.30 -17.59
CA GLY A 310 -10.98 0.11 -16.22
C GLY A 310 -11.88 0.76 -15.16
N TRP A 311 -12.32 2.00 -15.41
CA TRP A 311 -13.29 2.71 -14.57
C TRP A 311 -14.65 2.01 -14.49
N ASN A 312 -15.06 1.36 -15.57
CA ASN A 312 -16.35 0.70 -15.67
C ASN A 312 -16.34 -0.75 -15.15
N ARG A 313 -15.17 -1.40 -15.11
CA ARG A 313 -15.05 -2.82 -14.75
C ARG A 313 -15.35 -3.10 -13.29
N TYR A 314 -14.86 -2.26 -12.37
CA TYR A 314 -15.12 -2.43 -10.94
C TYR A 314 -15.72 -1.16 -10.34
N PRO A 315 -16.97 -1.19 -9.84
CA PRO A 315 -17.62 -0.03 -9.23
C PRO A 315 -16.83 0.60 -8.08
N SER A 316 -16.01 -0.20 -7.37
CA SER A 316 -15.17 0.25 -6.26
C SER A 316 -14.19 1.35 -6.64
N TYR A 317 -13.70 1.40 -7.89
CA TYR A 317 -12.80 2.48 -8.32
C TYR A 317 -13.50 3.84 -8.31
N ARG A 318 -14.75 3.91 -8.76
CA ARG A 318 -15.57 5.14 -8.72
C ARG A 318 -16.02 5.47 -7.31
N GLU A 319 -16.51 4.45 -6.60
CA GLU A 319 -17.06 4.60 -5.26
C GLU A 319 -15.99 5.06 -4.24
N MET A 320 -14.73 4.67 -4.47
CA MET A 320 -13.61 4.94 -3.59
C MET A 320 -12.54 5.83 -4.26
N GLU A 321 -12.90 6.58 -5.29
CA GLU A 321 -11.96 7.38 -6.10
C GLU A 321 -11.03 8.25 -5.24
N PHE A 322 -11.63 8.94 -4.26
CA PHE A 322 -10.94 9.86 -3.36
C PHE A 322 -10.68 9.27 -1.97
N THR A 323 -10.75 7.94 -1.82
CA THR A 323 -10.56 7.29 -0.53
C THR A 323 -9.17 7.52 0.05
N VAL A 324 -9.05 7.34 1.37
CA VAL A 324 -7.77 7.22 2.04
C VAL A 324 -7.61 5.78 2.58
N PRO A 325 -6.40 5.24 2.65
CA PRO A 325 -5.13 5.87 2.27
C PRO A 325 -4.81 5.77 0.77
N LEU A 326 -5.58 5.03 -0.03
CA LEU A 326 -5.22 4.68 -1.41
C LEU A 326 -6.26 5.19 -2.43
N PRO A 327 -6.25 6.50 -2.75
CA PRO A 327 -7.12 7.06 -3.79
C PRO A 327 -6.68 6.59 -5.18
N VAL A 328 -7.56 6.70 -6.18
CA VAL A 328 -7.28 6.32 -7.57
C VAL A 328 -6.05 7.02 -8.12
N ALA A 329 -5.89 8.33 -7.90
CA ALA A 329 -4.71 9.08 -8.34
C ALA A 329 -3.38 8.45 -7.85
N ARG A 330 -3.39 7.83 -6.67
CA ARG A 330 -2.24 7.12 -6.11
C ARG A 330 -2.04 5.74 -6.74
N MET A 331 -3.12 5.04 -7.04
CA MET A 331 -3.06 3.75 -7.75
C MET A 331 -2.55 3.94 -9.19
N GLU A 332 -3.05 4.96 -9.90
CA GLU A 332 -2.56 5.32 -11.24
C GLU A 332 -1.08 5.70 -11.22
N TYR A 333 -0.64 6.46 -10.22
CA TYR A 333 0.77 6.77 -10.04
C TYR A 333 1.61 5.49 -9.94
N PHE A 334 1.21 4.53 -9.11
CA PHE A 334 1.92 3.26 -8.98
C PHE A 334 1.89 2.45 -10.28
N ALA A 335 0.73 2.35 -10.93
CA ALA A 335 0.59 1.65 -12.20
C ALA A 335 1.50 2.25 -13.28
N ALA A 336 1.61 3.57 -13.36
CA ALA A 336 2.48 4.26 -14.31
C ALA A 336 3.96 3.91 -14.10
N GLN A 337 4.43 3.98 -12.84
CA GLN A 337 5.82 3.65 -12.53
C GLN A 337 6.12 2.17 -12.79
N PHE A 338 5.22 1.29 -12.35
CA PHE A 338 5.39 -0.15 -12.44
C PHE A 338 5.36 -0.66 -13.88
N LEU A 339 4.39 -0.21 -14.69
CA LEU A 339 4.20 -0.73 -16.04
C LEU A 339 5.09 -0.07 -17.09
N GLY A 340 5.55 1.17 -16.86
CA GLY A 340 6.38 1.93 -17.81
C GLY A 340 5.68 2.38 -19.09
N GLU A 341 6.38 3.20 -19.88
CA GLU A 341 5.88 3.87 -21.10
C GLU A 341 6.11 3.05 -22.38
N GLU A 342 7.21 2.30 -22.49
CA GLU A 342 7.52 1.47 -23.66
C GLU A 342 6.96 0.06 -23.46
N ARG A 343 5.85 -0.27 -24.14
CA ARG A 343 5.23 -1.59 -24.07
C ARG A 343 5.07 -2.21 -25.45
N ASP A 344 5.74 -3.33 -25.68
CA ASP A 344 5.43 -4.20 -26.81
C ASP A 344 4.18 -5.04 -26.45
N ARG A 345 3.21 -5.10 -27.37
CA ARG A 345 1.99 -5.91 -27.19
C ARG A 345 2.32 -7.41 -27.16
N ASP A 346 3.43 -7.83 -27.76
CA ASP A 346 3.77 -9.24 -27.92
C ASP A 346 4.53 -9.83 -26.71
N THR A 347 5.13 -8.99 -25.86
CA THR A 347 5.75 -9.40 -24.57
C THR A 347 4.80 -9.25 -23.38
N TYR A 348 3.56 -8.85 -23.66
CA TYR A 348 2.54 -8.54 -22.68
C TYR A 348 1.84 -9.81 -22.18
N ASN A 349 2.55 -10.60 -21.35
CA ASN A 349 1.89 -11.72 -20.69
C ASN A 349 0.88 -11.19 -19.65
N ALA A 350 -0.38 -11.05 -20.08
CA ALA A 350 -1.47 -10.53 -19.25
C ALA A 350 -1.62 -11.30 -17.93
N SER A 351 -1.23 -12.58 -17.91
CA SER A 351 -1.45 -13.45 -16.76
C SER A 351 -0.64 -13.06 -15.52
N PHE A 352 0.56 -12.49 -15.71
CA PHE A 352 1.48 -12.22 -14.61
C PHE A 352 1.34 -10.80 -14.05
N ARG A 353 0.56 -9.93 -14.70
CA ARG A 353 0.23 -8.59 -14.18
C ARG A 353 -1.22 -8.47 -13.70
N SER A 354 -2.09 -9.33 -14.22
CA SER A 354 -3.52 -9.38 -13.91
C SER A 354 -3.88 -10.81 -13.50
N PRO A 355 -3.49 -11.27 -12.29
CA PRO A 355 -3.68 -12.66 -11.87
C PRO A 355 -5.15 -13.11 -11.82
N LEU A 356 -6.14 -12.20 -11.87
CA LEU A 356 -7.56 -12.55 -12.00
C LEU A 356 -7.99 -12.81 -13.44
N MET A 357 -7.26 -12.26 -14.42
CA MET A 357 -7.56 -12.39 -15.85
C MET A 357 -6.89 -13.61 -16.49
N VAL A 358 -6.29 -14.51 -15.69
CA VAL A 358 -5.68 -15.77 -16.13
C VAL A 358 -6.79 -16.78 -16.51
N HIS A 359 -7.44 -16.52 -17.64
CA HIS A 359 -8.24 -17.50 -18.35
C HIS A 359 -7.67 -17.65 -19.77
N THR A 360 -7.56 -18.90 -20.23
CA THR A 360 -7.17 -19.34 -21.60
C THR A 360 -5.68 -19.25 -22.02
N LEU A 361 -4.79 -20.02 -21.38
CA LEU A 361 -3.59 -20.56 -22.06
C LEU A 361 -3.65 -22.09 -22.23
N THR A 362 -4.78 -22.72 -21.90
CA THR A 362 -5.01 -24.17 -22.05
C THR A 362 -6.18 -24.44 -22.98
N SER A 363 -6.11 -23.94 -24.21
CA SER A 363 -6.94 -24.42 -25.32
C SER A 363 -6.43 -23.89 -26.66
N GLU A 364 -5.32 -24.42 -27.15
CA GLU A 364 -5.07 -24.65 -28.59
C GLU A 364 -4.34 -25.98 -28.79
#